data_AF-A0A9P7Y830-F1
#
_entry.id   AF-A0A9P7Y830-F1
#
_cell.length_a   1.000
_cell.length_b   1.000
_cell.length_c   1.000
_cell.angle_alpha   90.00
_cell.angle_beta   90.00
_cell.angle_gamma   90.00
#
_symmetry.space_group_name_H-M   'P 1'
#
loop_
_entity.id
_entity.type
_entity.pdbx_description
1 polymer ?
#
loop_
_entity_poly.entity_id
_entity_poly.type
_entity_poly.pdbx_seq_one_letter_code
_entity_poly.pdbx_strand_id
1 'polypeptide(L)'
;MSTNSSSNINPLHRQRVKGREIIVTEEPRLHLVWFHDRIYIKPLPKYLLSHRFWEIYLVNQSTCLGDRQDAIRKAALGYLRSYRYLIRHESDFTIAKQDQLRLIPHDVGWAAFCQFISASDQIKDVDFHFEQIHVQYGDYFARFYGPILFIFAIVSTILDSMQVELAVDQNDSADWISLWPVFRYFSAIVLIGAVLVSFCFIVLWLWLFLDEWIYTTRFRRQKKRSFSTANCKQKIS
;
A
#
# COMPACT_ATOMS: atom_id res chain seq x y z
N MET A 1 -7.27 -9.08 -5.00
CA MET A 1 -6.29 -8.95 -6.09
C MET A 1 -6.77 -7.90 -7.08
N SER A 2 -6.26 -6.68 -7.04
CA SER A 2 -6.49 -5.68 -8.09
C SER A 2 -5.37 -5.82 -9.12
N THR A 3 -5.71 -6.19 -10.35
CA THR A 3 -4.73 -6.33 -11.43
C THR A 3 -4.13 -4.96 -11.77
N ASN A 4 -2.80 -4.92 -11.93
CA ASN A 4 -2.02 -3.76 -12.36
C ASN A 4 -2.25 -3.50 -13.87
N SER A 5 -3.49 -3.22 -14.26
CA SER A 5 -3.79 -2.73 -15.60
C SER A 5 -4.14 -1.26 -15.51
N SER A 6 -3.40 -0.42 -16.23
CA SER A 6 -3.72 1.01 -16.41
C SER A 6 -5.12 1.23 -17.01
N SER A 7 -5.68 0.22 -17.67
CA SER A 7 -7.08 0.18 -18.14
C SER A 7 -8.14 0.18 -17.02
N ASN A 8 -7.74 -0.04 -15.76
CA ASN A 8 -8.66 -0.08 -14.62
C ASN A 8 -8.86 1.29 -13.94
N ILE A 9 -8.12 2.33 -14.36
CA ILE A 9 -8.32 3.70 -13.86
C ILE A 9 -9.58 4.27 -14.51
N ASN A 10 -10.59 4.57 -13.68
CA ASN A 10 -11.86 5.13 -14.15
C ASN A 10 -11.81 6.67 -14.16
N PRO A 11 -12.39 7.34 -15.17
CA PRO A 11 -12.48 8.79 -15.22
C PRO A 11 -13.23 9.41 -14.03
N LEU A 12 -12.99 10.68 -13.71
CA LEU A 12 -13.53 11.36 -12.52
C LEU A 12 -15.06 11.33 -12.45
N HIS A 13 -15.76 11.60 -13.55
CA HIS A 13 -17.22 11.51 -13.62
C HIS A 13 -17.70 10.10 -13.25
N ARG A 14 -16.99 9.06 -13.71
CA ARG A 14 -17.32 7.67 -13.43
C ARG A 14 -17.03 7.29 -11.98
N GLN A 15 -16.02 7.89 -11.34
CA GLN A 15 -15.79 7.74 -9.90
C GLN A 15 -17.01 8.25 -9.12
N ARG A 16 -17.56 9.42 -9.49
CA ARG A 16 -18.79 9.95 -8.89
C ARG A 16 -19.99 9.04 -9.13
N VAL A 17 -20.17 8.50 -10.34
CA VAL A 17 -21.23 7.51 -10.64
C VAL A 17 -21.12 6.26 -9.77
N LYS A 18 -19.89 5.85 -9.42
CA LYS A 18 -19.64 4.74 -8.49
C LYS A 18 -19.91 5.10 -7.02
N GLY A 19 -20.42 6.30 -6.74
CA GLY A 19 -20.66 6.78 -5.38
C GLY A 19 -19.37 7.10 -4.62
N ARG A 20 -18.25 7.33 -5.32
CA ARG A 20 -16.98 7.65 -4.66
C ARG A 20 -16.82 9.15 -4.46
N GLU A 21 -16.56 9.56 -3.23
CA GLU A 21 -16.05 10.86 -2.85
C GLU A 21 -14.58 10.97 -3.25
N ILE A 22 -14.22 12.07 -3.93
CA ILE A 22 -12.85 12.34 -4.36
C ILE A 22 -12.18 13.20 -3.28
N ILE A 23 -11.16 12.65 -2.64
CA ILE A 23 -10.40 13.31 -1.58
C ILE A 23 -9.03 13.72 -2.11
N VAL A 24 -8.68 14.99 -1.93
CA VAL A 24 -7.37 15.52 -2.30
C VAL A 24 -6.33 15.09 -1.26
N THR A 25 -5.18 14.59 -1.72
CA THR A 25 -4.06 14.21 -0.84
C THR A 25 -2.73 14.69 -1.41
N GLU A 26 -1.78 15.10 -0.56
CA GLU A 26 -0.41 15.34 -1.03
C GLU A 26 0.47 14.10 -0.99
N GLU A 27 -0.03 13.00 -0.41
CA GLU A 27 0.74 11.77 -0.24
C GLU A 27 0.77 10.94 -1.54
N PRO A 28 1.95 10.69 -2.14
CA PRO A 28 2.05 9.92 -3.39
C PRO A 28 1.53 8.49 -3.27
N ARG A 29 1.64 7.88 -2.07
CA ARG A 29 1.19 6.51 -1.79
C ARG A 29 -0.30 6.31 -1.96
N LEU A 30 -1.07 7.37 -1.70
CA LEU A 30 -2.53 7.33 -1.71
C LEU A 30 -3.11 7.68 -3.08
N HIS A 31 -2.31 8.17 -4.03
CA HIS A 31 -2.80 8.52 -5.36
C HIS A 31 -3.44 7.30 -6.06
N LEU A 32 -4.73 7.40 -6.41
CA LEU A 32 -5.58 6.35 -6.97
C LEU A 32 -5.93 5.19 -6.03
N VAL A 33 -5.60 5.29 -4.74
CA VAL A 33 -6.05 4.31 -3.75
C VAL A 33 -7.49 4.62 -3.37
N TRP A 34 -8.35 3.59 -3.36
CA TRP A 34 -9.73 3.71 -2.92
C TRP A 34 -9.95 2.92 -1.63
N PHE A 35 -10.73 3.50 -0.72
CA PHE A 35 -11.14 2.88 0.53
C PHE A 35 -12.62 3.19 0.76
N HIS A 36 -13.45 2.14 0.80
CA HIS A 36 -14.91 2.24 0.83
C HIS A 36 -15.47 3.12 -0.31
N ASP A 37 -16.09 4.23 0.06
CA ASP A 37 -16.72 5.24 -0.77
C ASP A 37 -15.77 6.41 -1.08
N ARG A 38 -14.47 6.29 -0.80
CA ARG A 38 -13.50 7.36 -1.00
C ARG A 38 -12.41 6.95 -1.97
N ILE A 39 -11.97 7.89 -2.80
CA ILE A 39 -10.78 7.76 -3.63
C ILE A 39 -9.86 8.93 -3.38
N TYR A 40 -8.60 8.63 -3.09
CA TYR A 40 -7.59 9.65 -2.86
C TYR A 40 -6.87 9.99 -4.16
N ILE A 41 -6.84 11.27 -4.50
CA ILE A 41 -6.21 11.76 -5.72
C ILE A 41 -5.29 12.91 -5.36
N LYS A 42 -4.00 12.74 -5.67
CA LYS A 42 -3.03 13.81 -5.54
C LYS A 42 -3.19 14.87 -6.63
N PRO A 43 -3.16 16.19 -6.33
CA PRO A 43 -3.17 17.26 -7.34
C PRO A 43 -2.00 17.18 -8.31
N LEU A 44 -2.15 17.73 -9.50
CA LEU A 44 -1.09 17.79 -10.48
C LEU A 44 -0.01 18.77 -10.01
N PRO A 45 1.22 18.32 -9.71
CA PRO A 45 2.24 19.21 -9.22
C PRO A 45 2.61 20.25 -10.29
N LYS A 46 2.67 21.53 -9.90
CA LYS A 46 2.95 22.64 -10.82
C LYS A 46 4.28 22.51 -11.56
N TYR A 47 5.29 21.88 -10.95
CA TYR A 47 6.58 21.65 -11.60
C TYR A 47 6.46 20.71 -12.80
N LEU A 48 5.51 19.76 -12.81
CA LEU A 48 5.27 18.90 -13.97
C LEU A 48 4.65 19.67 -15.14
N LEU A 49 4.10 20.86 -14.91
CA LEU A 49 3.59 21.74 -15.97
C LEU A 49 4.66 22.75 -16.45
N SER A 50 5.83 22.79 -15.82
CA SER A 50 6.89 23.74 -16.15
C SER A 50 7.80 23.22 -17.25
N HIS A 51 7.96 24.00 -18.32
CA HIS A 51 8.87 23.68 -19.42
C HIS A 51 10.31 23.42 -18.96
N ARG A 52 10.82 24.23 -18.01
CA ARG A 52 12.18 24.06 -17.48
C ARG A 52 12.40 22.70 -16.82
N PHE A 53 11.38 22.19 -16.12
CA PHE A 53 11.47 20.86 -15.51
C PHE A 53 11.58 19.77 -16.59
N TRP A 54 10.83 19.91 -17.68
CA TRP A 54 10.86 18.98 -18.80
C TRP A 54 12.21 18.97 -19.52
N GLU A 55 12.77 20.15 -19.80
CA GLU A 55 14.10 20.26 -20.41
C GLU A 55 15.17 19.57 -19.58
N ILE A 56 15.19 19.83 -18.27
CA ILE A 56 16.22 19.32 -17.37
C ILE A 56 16.07 17.82 -17.11
N TYR A 57 14.85 17.33 -16.87
CA TYR A 57 14.63 15.97 -16.35
C TYR A 57 14.03 14.99 -17.36
N LEU A 58 13.28 15.44 -18.36
CA LEU A 58 12.53 14.56 -19.26
C LEU A 58 13.12 14.46 -20.68
N VAL A 59 13.68 15.56 -21.21
CA VAL A 59 14.18 15.64 -22.60
C VAL A 59 15.69 15.36 -22.68
N ASN A 60 16.49 15.96 -21.80
CA ASN A 60 17.94 15.90 -21.92
C ASN A 60 18.50 14.60 -21.32
N GLN A 61 18.89 13.64 -22.16
CA GLN A 61 19.39 12.32 -21.72
C GLN A 61 20.79 12.35 -21.08
N SER A 62 21.52 13.47 -21.18
CA SER A 62 22.97 13.54 -20.93
C SER A 62 23.37 14.22 -19.62
N THR A 63 22.47 14.33 -18.63
CA THR A 63 22.85 14.81 -17.30
C THR A 63 23.54 13.72 -16.48
N CYS A 64 24.47 14.11 -15.60
CA CYS A 64 25.26 13.28 -14.68
C CYS A 64 24.46 12.41 -13.68
N LEU A 65 23.13 12.34 -13.82
CA LEU A 65 22.18 11.69 -12.92
C LEU A 65 21.77 10.27 -13.38
N GLY A 66 22.10 9.86 -14.61
CA GLY A 66 21.95 8.48 -15.12
C GLY A 66 20.66 7.78 -14.67
N ASP A 67 20.81 6.69 -13.92
CA ASP A 67 19.71 5.84 -13.40
C ASP A 67 18.65 6.61 -12.60
N ARG A 68 19.03 7.67 -11.87
CA ARG A 68 18.08 8.47 -11.07
C ARG A 68 17.21 9.35 -11.95
N GLN A 69 17.76 9.86 -13.05
CA GLN A 69 17.00 10.67 -14.00
C GLN A 69 15.96 9.81 -14.71
N ASP A 70 16.33 8.58 -15.10
CA ASP A 70 15.38 7.64 -15.68
C ASP A 70 14.25 7.27 -14.71
N ALA A 71 14.55 7.08 -13.42
CA ALA A 71 13.53 6.85 -12.41
C ALA A 71 12.57 8.05 -12.27
N ILE A 72 13.10 9.28 -12.22
CA ILE A 72 12.28 10.50 -12.14
C ILE A 72 11.43 10.66 -13.40
N ARG A 73 12.02 10.44 -14.57
CA ARG A 73 11.33 10.51 -15.87
C ARG A 73 10.18 9.50 -15.94
N LYS A 74 10.44 8.25 -15.55
CA LYS A 74 9.42 7.20 -15.49
C LYS A 74 8.31 7.54 -14.49
N ALA A 75 8.67 8.03 -13.30
CA ALA A 75 7.69 8.41 -12.28
C ALA A 75 6.81 9.60 -12.75
N ALA A 76 7.40 10.63 -13.34
CA ALA A 76 6.68 11.80 -13.85
C ALA A 76 5.71 11.41 -14.98
N LEU A 77 6.17 10.62 -15.95
CA LEU A 77 5.33 10.16 -17.06
C LEU A 77 4.24 9.19 -16.61
N GLY A 78 4.56 8.27 -15.68
CA GLY A 78 3.56 7.39 -15.08
C GLY A 78 2.47 8.15 -14.33
N TYR A 79 2.83 9.25 -13.66
CA TYR A 79 1.89 10.15 -13.00
C TYR A 79 1.05 10.97 -14.00
N LEU A 80 1.64 11.45 -15.11
CA LEU A 80 0.87 12.12 -16.16
C LEU A 80 -0.12 11.17 -16.85
N ARG A 81 0.28 9.92 -17.00
CA ARG A 81 -0.57 8.86 -17.54
C ARG A 81 -1.79 8.59 -16.66
N SER A 82 -1.67 8.62 -15.34
CA SER A 82 -2.86 8.47 -14.46
C SER A 82 -3.86 9.60 -14.67
N TYR A 83 -3.37 10.84 -14.80
CA TYR A 83 -4.19 12.02 -15.08
C TYR A 83 -4.91 11.95 -16.43
N ARG A 84 -4.28 11.37 -17.46
CA ARG A 84 -4.93 11.09 -18.75
C ARG A 84 -6.15 10.16 -18.62
N TYR A 85 -6.06 9.12 -17.78
CA TYR A 85 -7.19 8.21 -17.57
C TYR A 85 -8.27 8.81 -16.66
N LEU A 86 -7.88 9.63 -15.68
CA LEU A 86 -8.80 10.35 -14.81
C LEU A 86 -9.60 11.40 -15.59
N ILE A 87 -8.96 12.09 -16.54
CA ILE A 87 -9.52 13.24 -17.24
C ILE A 87 -9.58 12.94 -18.74
N ARG A 88 -10.62 12.21 -19.12
CA ARG A 88 -10.83 11.78 -20.52
C ARG A 88 -11.76 12.72 -21.28
N HIS A 89 -12.70 13.34 -20.58
CA HIS A 89 -13.69 14.23 -21.16
C HIS A 89 -13.61 15.63 -20.54
N GLU A 90 -14.17 16.62 -21.22
CA GLU A 90 -14.24 18.00 -20.72
C GLU A 90 -15.08 18.10 -19.42
N SER A 91 -16.06 17.20 -19.23
CA SER A 91 -16.78 17.07 -17.98
C SER A 91 -15.87 16.67 -16.81
N ASP A 92 -14.94 15.74 -17.03
CA ASP A 92 -13.92 15.37 -16.04
C ASP A 92 -12.99 16.55 -15.74
N PHE A 93 -12.62 17.30 -16.76
CA PHE A 93 -11.76 18.48 -16.62
C PHE A 93 -12.42 19.56 -15.77
N THR A 94 -13.72 19.77 -15.98
CA THR A 94 -14.52 20.70 -15.18
C THR A 94 -14.59 20.22 -13.72
N ILE A 95 -14.76 18.91 -13.47
CA ILE A 95 -14.72 18.34 -12.12
C ILE A 95 -13.35 18.58 -11.48
N ALA A 96 -12.24 18.34 -12.20
CA ALA A 96 -10.89 18.54 -11.71
C ALA A 96 -10.57 20.00 -11.33
N LYS A 97 -11.22 20.98 -11.98
CA LYS A 97 -11.06 22.42 -11.73
C LYS A 97 -11.99 22.98 -10.65
N GLN A 98 -12.90 22.18 -10.09
CA GLN A 98 -13.76 22.65 -8.99
C GLN A 98 -12.91 23.16 -7.82
N ASP A 99 -13.33 24.25 -7.18
CA ASP A 99 -12.58 24.90 -6.09
C ASP A 99 -12.29 23.98 -4.91
N GLN A 100 -13.10 22.95 -4.70
CA GLN A 100 -12.93 21.96 -3.64
C GLN A 100 -11.83 20.94 -3.97
N LEU A 101 -11.56 20.69 -5.26
CA LEU A 101 -10.67 19.63 -5.73
C LEU A 101 -9.31 20.18 -6.19
N ARG A 102 -9.30 21.26 -6.97
CA ARG A 102 -8.09 21.94 -7.50
C ARG A 102 -7.00 20.97 -7.96
N LEU A 103 -7.41 19.89 -8.63
CA LEU A 103 -6.49 18.86 -9.12
C LEU A 103 -5.63 19.40 -10.27
N ILE A 104 -6.15 20.39 -11.00
CA ILE A 104 -5.44 21.10 -12.06
C ILE A 104 -5.48 22.61 -11.75
N PRO A 105 -4.39 23.35 -12.04
CA PRO A 105 -4.39 24.81 -11.93
C PRO A 105 -5.50 25.50 -12.76
N HIS A 106 -6.08 26.57 -12.22
CA HIS A 106 -7.23 27.25 -12.85
C HIS A 106 -6.89 27.96 -14.16
N ASP A 107 -5.64 28.33 -14.36
CA ASP A 107 -5.08 29.00 -15.54
C ASP A 107 -4.99 28.09 -16.78
N VAL A 108 -5.10 26.77 -16.59
CA VAL A 108 -5.03 25.81 -17.69
C VAL A 108 -6.41 25.62 -18.33
N GLY A 109 -6.49 25.76 -19.65
CA GLY A 109 -7.68 25.44 -20.47
C GLY A 109 -7.69 23.99 -20.96
N TRP A 110 -8.86 23.48 -21.36
CA TRP A 110 -9.01 22.10 -21.85
C TRP A 110 -8.11 21.80 -23.05
N ALA A 111 -8.09 22.67 -24.06
CA ALA A 111 -7.26 22.49 -25.25
C ALA A 111 -5.75 22.41 -24.92
N ALA A 112 -5.27 23.29 -24.02
CA ALA A 112 -3.90 23.28 -23.56
C ALA A 112 -3.57 21.98 -22.80
N PHE A 113 -4.48 21.51 -21.95
CA PHE A 113 -4.33 20.23 -21.26
C PHE A 113 -4.27 19.04 -22.23
N CYS A 114 -5.15 18.99 -23.24
CA CYS A 114 -5.13 17.94 -24.26
C CYS A 114 -3.82 17.92 -25.06
N GLN A 115 -3.30 19.08 -25.46
CA GLN A 115 -2.02 19.19 -26.15
C GLN A 115 -0.88 18.70 -25.25
N PHE A 116 -0.86 19.14 -23.99
CA PHE A 116 0.14 18.75 -23.01
C PHE A 116 0.17 17.24 -22.75
N ILE A 117 -0.99 16.64 -22.48
CA ILE A 117 -1.11 15.19 -22.24
C ILE A 117 -0.78 14.39 -23.50
N SER A 118 -1.12 14.88 -24.70
CA SER A 118 -0.77 14.21 -25.95
C SER A 118 0.74 14.27 -26.25
N ALA A 119 1.41 15.37 -25.90
CA ALA A 119 2.87 15.47 -26.02
C ALA A 119 3.59 14.46 -25.13
N SER A 120 3.04 14.15 -23.95
CA SER A 120 3.61 13.12 -23.06
C SER A 120 3.55 11.69 -23.62
N ASP A 121 2.64 11.42 -24.56
CA ASP A 121 2.39 10.09 -25.16
C ASP A 121 3.47 9.70 -26.18
N GLN A 122 4.15 10.68 -26.77
CA GLN A 122 5.24 10.42 -27.73
C GLN A 122 6.48 9.80 -27.07
N ILE A 123 6.57 9.85 -25.74
CA ILE A 123 7.68 9.26 -24.98
C ILE A 123 7.36 7.78 -24.74
N LYS A 124 7.83 6.95 -25.67
CA LYS A 124 7.64 5.49 -25.78
C LYS A 124 7.60 4.76 -24.42
N ASP A 125 6.65 3.83 -24.30
CA ASP A 125 6.38 2.91 -23.18
C ASP A 125 7.61 2.07 -22.78
N VAL A 126 8.57 2.65 -22.07
CA VAL A 126 9.65 1.87 -21.44
C VAL A 126 9.16 1.45 -20.05
N ASP A 127 8.45 0.32 -20.01
CA ASP A 127 8.08 -0.44 -18.80
C ASP A 127 7.80 0.43 -17.57
N PHE A 128 6.64 1.07 -17.56
CA PHE A 128 6.13 1.76 -16.38
C PHE A 128 5.70 0.73 -15.34
N HIS A 129 6.67 0.18 -14.61
CA HIS A 129 6.40 -0.53 -13.37
C HIS A 129 5.95 0.49 -12.34
N PHE A 130 4.66 0.52 -12.05
CA PHE A 130 4.16 1.13 -10.83
C PHE A 130 4.84 0.40 -9.67
N GLU A 131 5.84 1.04 -9.07
CA GLU A 131 6.47 0.55 -7.86
C GLU A 131 5.46 0.75 -6.74
N GLN A 132 4.62 -0.26 -6.57
CA GLN A 132 3.50 -0.25 -5.63
C GLN A 132 4.08 -0.07 -4.23
N ILE A 133 3.71 1.03 -3.58
CA ILE A 133 4.24 1.33 -2.27
C ILE A 133 3.57 0.37 -1.28
N HIS A 134 4.38 -0.59 -0.82
CA HIS A 134 4.15 -1.59 0.24
C HIS A 134 2.78 -1.49 0.87
N VAL A 135 1.93 -2.48 0.54
CA VAL A 135 0.68 -2.76 1.23
C VAL A 135 1.00 -2.76 2.71
N GLN A 136 0.41 -1.83 3.44
CA GLN A 136 0.60 -1.67 4.86
C GLN A 136 -0.11 -2.87 5.51
N TYR A 137 0.64 -3.96 5.73
CA TYR A 137 0.16 -5.22 6.31
C TYR A 137 -0.68 -4.98 7.58
N GLY A 138 -0.42 -3.88 8.29
CA GLY A 138 -1.18 -3.39 9.44
C GLY A 138 -2.71 -3.36 9.24
N ASP A 139 -3.23 -3.01 8.07
CA ASP A 139 -4.69 -2.92 7.85
C ASP A 139 -5.35 -4.29 7.79
N TYR A 140 -4.64 -5.30 7.27
CA TYR A 140 -5.12 -6.68 7.31
C TYR A 140 -5.03 -7.21 8.75
N PHE A 141 -3.91 -6.99 9.45
CA PHE A 141 -3.74 -7.43 10.82
C PHE A 141 -4.78 -6.81 11.77
N ALA A 142 -5.08 -5.52 11.65
CA ALA A 142 -6.03 -4.82 12.50
C ALA A 142 -7.45 -5.44 12.47
N ARG A 143 -7.87 -5.98 11.32
CA ARG A 143 -9.19 -6.64 11.17
C ARG A 143 -9.28 -7.96 11.92
N PHE A 144 -8.17 -8.68 12.07
CA PHE A 144 -8.14 -9.98 12.74
C PHE A 144 -7.90 -9.88 14.26
N TYR A 145 -7.36 -8.75 14.75
CA TYR A 145 -7.09 -8.56 16.19
C TYR A 145 -8.34 -8.63 17.07
N GLY A 146 -9.46 -8.05 16.63
CA GLY A 146 -10.71 -8.02 17.42
C GLY A 146 -11.24 -9.42 17.76
N PRO A 147 -11.54 -10.27 16.76
CA PRO A 147 -12.03 -11.64 17.00
C PRO A 147 -11.05 -12.51 17.80
N ILE A 148 -9.73 -12.35 17.62
CA ILE A 148 -8.71 -13.12 18.34
C ILE A 148 -8.70 -12.77 19.83
N LEU A 149 -8.78 -11.48 20.17
CA LEU A 149 -8.88 -11.04 21.56
C LEU A 149 -10.17 -11.52 22.24
N PHE A 150 -11.28 -11.57 21.49
CA PHE A 150 -12.55 -12.09 22.01
C PHE A 150 -12.47 -13.58 22.34
N ILE A 151 -11.92 -14.40 21.44
CA ILE A 151 -11.70 -15.84 21.69
C ILE A 151 -10.73 -16.04 22.86
N PHE A 152 -9.64 -15.26 22.90
CA PHE A 152 -8.68 -15.29 24.00
C PHE A 152 -9.35 -14.97 25.34
N ALA A 153 -10.17 -13.92 25.42
CA ALA A 153 -10.88 -13.55 26.63
C ALA A 153 -11.82 -14.66 27.12
N ILE A 154 -12.58 -15.29 26.22
CA ILE A 154 -13.44 -16.44 26.56
C ILE A 154 -12.62 -17.59 27.14
N VAL A 155 -11.52 -17.96 26.47
CA VAL A 155 -10.65 -19.06 26.92
C VAL A 155 -10.01 -18.73 28.26
N SER A 156 -9.52 -17.50 28.47
CA SER A 156 -8.95 -17.06 29.74
C SER A 156 -9.97 -17.09 30.87
N THR A 157 -11.21 -16.62 30.65
CA THR A 157 -12.27 -16.69 31.66
C THR A 157 -12.61 -18.13 32.04
N ILE A 158 -12.66 -19.05 31.06
CA ILE A 158 -12.90 -20.48 31.33
C ILE A 158 -11.75 -21.10 32.14
N LEU A 159 -10.50 -20.79 31.80
CA LEU A 159 -9.33 -21.25 32.54
C LEU A 159 -9.26 -20.68 33.96
N ASP A 160 -9.73 -19.45 34.16
CA ASP A 160 -9.80 -18.81 35.48
C ASP A 160 -10.90 -19.46 36.34
N SER A 161 -12.09 -19.68 35.77
CA SER A 161 -13.16 -20.40 36.46
C SER A 161 -12.75 -21.83 36.83
N MET A 162 -11.96 -22.48 35.99
CA MET A 162 -11.43 -23.82 36.26
C MET A 162 -10.47 -23.84 37.46
N GLN A 163 -9.64 -22.80 37.63
CA GLN A 163 -8.76 -22.69 38.80
C GLN A 163 -9.55 -22.51 40.10
N VAL A 164 -10.64 -21.75 40.04
CA VAL A 164 -11.53 -21.52 41.19
C VAL A 164 -12.25 -22.81 41.62
N GLU A 165 -12.73 -23.59 40.66
CA GLU A 165 -13.41 -24.87 40.95
C GLU A 165 -12.46 -25.91 41.56
N LEU A 166 -11.26 -26.08 41.00
CA LEU A 166 -10.25 -27.00 41.55
C LEU A 166 -9.77 -26.60 42.96
N ALA A 167 -9.83 -25.32 43.31
CA ALA A 167 -9.52 -24.85 44.66
C ALA A 167 -10.63 -25.17 45.67
N VAL A 168 -11.89 -25.22 45.23
CA VAL A 168 -13.05 -25.58 46.07
C VAL A 168 -13.12 -27.10 46.28
N ASP A 169 -12.82 -27.89 45.26
CA ASP A 169 -12.90 -29.36 45.26
C ASP A 169 -11.85 -30.03 46.18
N GLN A 170 -10.87 -29.28 46.70
CA GLN A 170 -9.95 -29.78 47.75
C GLN A 170 -10.67 -30.02 49.09
N ASN A 171 -11.86 -29.45 49.31
CA ASN A 171 -12.56 -29.50 50.59
C ASN A 171 -13.68 -30.55 50.68
N ASP A 172 -14.18 -31.12 49.56
CA ASP A 172 -15.24 -32.14 49.54
C ASP A 172 -14.86 -33.31 48.62
N SER A 173 -14.85 -34.54 49.15
CA SER A 173 -14.11 -35.66 48.56
C SER A 173 -14.96 -36.85 48.05
N ALA A 174 -16.29 -36.73 47.93
CA ALA A 174 -17.12 -37.93 47.82
C ALA A 174 -17.64 -38.34 46.42
N ASP A 175 -18.05 -37.45 45.49
CA ASP A 175 -18.88 -37.90 44.35
C ASP A 175 -18.43 -37.56 42.91
N TRP A 176 -17.45 -36.67 42.66
CA TRP A 176 -17.18 -36.14 41.30
C TRP A 176 -15.92 -36.69 40.59
N ILE A 177 -15.36 -37.81 41.06
CA ILE A 177 -14.10 -38.42 40.55
C ILE A 177 -14.17 -38.77 39.05
N SER A 178 -15.36 -39.05 38.51
CA SER A 178 -15.53 -39.39 37.09
C SER A 178 -15.33 -38.23 36.12
N LEU A 179 -15.41 -36.97 36.56
CA LEU A 179 -15.26 -35.80 35.68
C LEU A 179 -13.81 -35.29 35.59
N TRP A 180 -12.96 -35.61 36.57
CA TRP A 180 -11.55 -35.22 36.62
C TRP A 180 -10.74 -35.49 35.33
N PRO A 181 -10.91 -36.62 34.63
CA PRO A 181 -10.20 -36.86 33.38
C PRO A 181 -10.61 -35.89 32.27
N VAL A 182 -11.89 -35.54 32.18
CA VAL A 182 -12.43 -34.64 31.15
C VAL A 182 -11.83 -33.25 31.30
N PHE A 183 -11.75 -32.74 32.53
CA PHE A 183 -11.13 -31.45 32.83
C PHE A 183 -9.63 -31.42 32.51
N ARG A 184 -8.91 -32.52 32.77
CA ARG A 184 -7.48 -32.62 32.44
C ARG A 184 -7.22 -32.63 30.93
N TYR A 185 -8.00 -33.39 30.16
CA TYR A 185 -7.85 -33.39 28.70
C TYR A 185 -8.23 -32.04 28.10
N PHE A 186 -9.29 -31.39 28.60
CA PHE A 186 -9.68 -30.06 28.15
C PHE A 186 -8.58 -29.01 28.40
N SER A 187 -8.02 -28.96 29.61
CA SER A 187 -6.90 -28.07 29.95
C SER A 187 -5.66 -28.33 29.08
N ALA A 188 -5.31 -29.60 28.87
CA ALA A 188 -4.18 -29.97 28.00
C ALA A 188 -4.39 -29.53 26.54
N ILE A 189 -5.59 -29.70 25.99
CA ILE A 189 -5.93 -29.28 24.63
C ILE A 189 -5.86 -27.76 24.49
N VAL A 190 -6.38 -27.01 25.47
CA VAL A 190 -6.33 -25.54 25.46
C VAL A 190 -4.89 -25.04 25.57
N LEU A 191 -4.05 -25.64 26.41
CA LEU A 191 -2.63 -25.31 26.52
C LEU A 191 -1.87 -25.59 25.22
N ILE A 192 -2.08 -26.77 24.63
CA ILE A 192 -1.46 -27.13 23.34
C ILE A 192 -1.92 -26.17 22.25
N GLY A 193 -3.22 -25.84 22.21
CA GLY A 193 -3.78 -24.85 21.29
C GLY A 193 -3.16 -23.47 21.46
N ALA A 194 -3.01 -22.99 22.70
CA ALA A 194 -2.38 -21.70 22.99
C ALA A 194 -0.90 -21.67 22.55
N VAL A 195 -0.16 -22.76 22.79
CA VAL A 195 1.23 -22.90 22.35
C VAL A 195 1.31 -22.91 20.82
N LEU A 196 0.43 -23.64 20.13
CA LEU A 196 0.39 -23.68 18.67
C LEU A 196 0.05 -22.32 18.06
N VAL A 197 -0.92 -21.62 18.63
CA VAL A 197 -1.31 -20.27 18.20
C VAL A 197 -0.15 -19.30 18.41
N SER A 198 0.46 -19.30 19.60
CA SER A 198 1.63 -18.46 19.89
C SER A 198 2.80 -18.78 18.96
N PHE A 199 3.06 -20.05 18.68
CA PHE A 199 4.09 -20.47 17.74
C PHE A 199 3.79 -19.98 16.31
N CYS A 200 2.53 -20.10 15.87
CA CYS A 200 2.09 -19.58 14.58
C CYS A 200 2.31 -18.07 14.48
N PHE A 201 1.98 -17.30 15.53
CA PHE A 201 2.25 -15.86 15.58
C PHE A 201 3.75 -15.53 15.49
N ILE A 202 4.60 -16.28 16.19
CA ILE A 202 6.06 -16.10 16.13
C ILE A 202 6.57 -16.39 14.72
N VAL A 203 6.11 -17.47 14.09
CA VAL A 203 6.48 -17.81 12.71
C VAL A 203 6.03 -16.72 11.72
N LEU A 204 4.81 -16.21 11.87
CA LEU A 204 4.30 -15.11 11.06
C LEU A 204 5.13 -13.83 11.25
N TRP A 205 5.48 -13.52 12.49
CA TRP A 205 6.31 -12.35 12.81
C TRP A 205 7.72 -12.48 12.22
N LEU A 206 8.33 -13.66 12.33
CA LEU A 206 9.64 -13.95 11.72
C LEU A 206 9.56 -13.89 10.20
N TRP A 207 8.50 -14.43 9.59
CA TRP A 207 8.29 -14.36 8.15
C TRP A 207 8.19 -12.91 7.65
N LEU A 208 7.42 -12.07 8.36
CA LEU A 208 7.32 -10.64 8.07
C LEU A 208 8.68 -9.92 8.19
N PHE A 209 9.42 -10.19 9.26
CA PHE A 209 10.73 -9.59 9.47
C PHE A 209 11.73 -10.01 8.39
N LEU A 210 11.71 -11.29 7.98
CA LEU A 210 12.56 -11.80 6.91
C LEU A 210 12.21 -11.15 5.56
N ASP A 211 10.93 -11.01 5.24
CA ASP A 211 10.49 -10.37 3.99
C ASP A 211 10.97 -8.92 3.92
N GLU A 212 10.76 -8.14 5.00
CA GLU A 212 11.21 -6.74 5.10
C GLU A 212 12.75 -6.62 5.03
N TRP A 213 13.46 -7.55 5.68
CA TRP A 213 14.92 -7.60 5.65
C TRP A 213 15.44 -7.94 4.25
N ILE A 214 14.82 -8.90 3.56
CA ILE A 214 15.17 -9.29 2.19
C ILE A 214 14.90 -8.12 1.24
N TYR A 215 13.77 -7.43 1.37
CA TYR A 215 13.46 -6.25 0.57
C TYR A 215 14.51 -5.15 0.77
N THR A 216 14.81 -4.80 2.03
CA THR A 216 15.80 -3.78 2.37
C THR A 216 17.20 -4.13 1.87
N THR A 217 17.61 -5.39 2.00
CA THR A 217 18.92 -5.85 1.53
C THR A 217 18.99 -5.89 0.00
N ARG A 218 17.92 -6.25 -0.70
CA ARG A 218 17.86 -6.17 -2.16
C ARG A 218 17.97 -4.74 -2.66
N PHE A 219 17.26 -3.79 -2.02
CA PHE A 219 17.36 -2.38 -2.34
C PHE A 219 18.79 -1.84 -2.16
N ARG A 220 19.42 -2.15 -1.02
CA ARG A 220 20.83 -1.79 -0.77
C ARG A 220 21.80 -2.44 -1.75
N ARG A 221 21.55 -3.68 -2.19
CA ARG A 221 22.39 -4.38 -3.18
C ARG A 221 22.26 -3.77 -4.57
N GLN A 222 21.07 -3.37 -5.01
CA GLN A 222 20.89 -2.68 -6.29
C GLN A 222 21.59 -1.31 -6.29
N LYS A 223 21.46 -0.54 -5.20
CA LYS A 223 22.13 0.76 -5.06
C LYS A 223 23.66 0.65 -5.13
N LYS A 224 24.25 -0.39 -4.51
CA LYS A 224 25.70 -0.65 -4.61
C LYS A 224 26.14 -1.06 -6.02
N ARG A 225 25.33 -1.83 -6.75
CA ARG A 225 25.63 -2.24 -8.13
C ARG A 225 25.62 -1.03 -9.07
N SER A 226 24.59 -0.19 -9.02
CA SER A 226 24.50 1.05 -9.82
C SER A 226 25.69 1.99 -9.56
N PHE A 227 26.07 2.20 -8.30
CA PHE A 227 27.25 3.00 -7.95
C PHE A 227 28.56 2.42 -8.50
N SER A 228 28.73 1.10 -8.47
CA SER A 228 29.93 0.43 -9.00
C SER A 228 30.02 0.53 -10.53
N THR A 229 28.88 0.47 -11.23
CA THR A 229 28.85 0.58 -12.70
C THR A 229 29.10 2.01 -13.16
N ALA A 230 28.58 3.01 -12.45
CA ALA A 230 28.84 4.43 -12.74
C ALA A 230 30.33 4.80 -12.57
N ASN A 231 30.96 4.32 -11.49
CA ASN A 231 32.37 4.60 -11.20
C ASN A 231 33.33 3.93 -12.20
N CYS A 232 32.93 2.79 -12.80
CA CYS A 232 33.70 2.12 -13.84
C CYS A 232 33.67 2.88 -15.18
N LYS A 233 32.51 3.43 -15.57
CA LYS A 233 32.39 4.24 -16.80
C LYS A 233 33.19 5.53 -16.74
N GLN A 234 33.30 6.15 -15.56
CA GLN A 234 34.04 7.40 -15.38
C GLN A 234 35.57 7.21 -15.39
N LYS A 235 36.07 5.97 -15.23
CA LYS A 235 37.51 5.67 -15.23
C LYS A 235 38.05 5.22 -16.60
N ILE A 236 37.17 5.06 -17.59
CA ILE A 236 37.48 4.60 -18.95
C ILE A 236 37.34 5.75 -19.98
N SER A 237 36.79 6.89 -19.57
CA SER A 237 36.80 8.17 -20.29
C SER A 237 37.99 9.03 -19.84
#